data_AF-A0A971ITY4-F1
#
_entry.id   AF-A0A971ITY4-F1
#
_cell.length_a   1.000
_cell.length_b   1.000
_cell.length_c   1.000
_cell.angle_alpha   90.00
_cell.angle_beta   90.00
_cell.angle_gamma   90.00
#
_symmetry.space_group_name_H-M   'P 1'
#
loop_
_entity.id
_entity.type
_entity.pdbx_description
1 polymer ?
#
loop_
_entity_poly.entity_id
_entity_poly.type
_entity_poly.pdbx_seq_one_letter_code
_entity_poly.pdbx_strand_id
1 'polypeptide(L)'
;MKGKNIPNIHRHNPPEWFKKSDFGIFIHWGLYSVPAFAPAETEDFAAILRTKSPEYLFANQPYAEWYKNSMMIKDSPVYRFHKDHYGDMPYEEFARTFKQTAKNVDVEEWTSLFSAAGAKYVVVVTKHHDGFVMYNTRHKNPRVDGFNLDFDFVGDLAQACRARGMRFGVYYSSLLDWTFTGKPITKVSDLFLCNNNSREYMDYCRNHWLELIDRYKPDILWSDIGYPADPRLEDLFRYYYEQVPEGVVNDRWTQFPNWLRNPLGRKLLDVLAAKWMKADGDYDVKYYDYRTIEYTSEWRRNDVWFEMCRGMDKSFGYNKYSNPKDFITAEEVRKTIDEIYPKKGRLLLNVGPDENGNIPEYQRKVLADLQNYKT
;
A
#
# COMPACT_ATOMS: atom_id res chain seq x y z
N MET A 1 -26.51 -23.15 -25.41
CA MET A 1 -25.94 -22.35 -24.31
C MET A 1 -24.73 -21.62 -24.88
N LYS A 2 -24.79 -20.29 -25.06
CA LYS A 2 -23.64 -19.52 -25.56
C LYS A 2 -22.52 -19.64 -24.52
N GLY A 3 -21.34 -20.10 -24.94
CA GLY A 3 -20.19 -20.29 -24.05
C GLY A 3 -19.89 -19.00 -23.30
N LYS A 4 -19.85 -19.06 -21.96
CA LYS A 4 -19.41 -17.92 -21.16
C LYS A 4 -17.99 -17.58 -21.59
N ASN A 5 -17.79 -16.34 -22.04
CA ASN A 5 -16.47 -15.82 -22.39
C ASN A 5 -15.66 -15.74 -21.09
N ILE A 6 -14.67 -16.60 -20.89
CA ILE A 6 -13.84 -16.61 -19.69
C ILE A 6 -12.92 -15.38 -19.78
N PRO A 7 -12.92 -14.46 -18.80
CA PRO A 7 -12.03 -13.29 -18.85
C PRO A 7 -10.56 -13.72 -18.91
N ASN A 8 -9.77 -13.04 -19.75
CA ASN A 8 -8.33 -13.19 -19.73
C ASN A 8 -7.77 -12.56 -18.44
N ILE A 9 -7.04 -13.34 -17.64
CA ILE A 9 -6.41 -12.89 -16.40
C ILE A 9 -4.93 -12.51 -16.55
N HIS A 10 -4.38 -12.62 -17.76
CA HIS A 10 -3.03 -12.20 -18.12
C HIS A 10 -3.11 -11.01 -19.09
N ARG A 11 -3.59 -9.85 -18.61
CA ARG A 11 -3.80 -8.65 -19.44
C ARG A 11 -2.64 -7.69 -19.26
N HIS A 12 -1.45 -8.05 -19.76
CA HIS A 12 -0.25 -7.19 -19.75
C HIS A 12 -0.36 -5.88 -20.58
N ASN A 13 -1.56 -5.57 -21.07
CA ASN A 13 -1.90 -4.33 -21.74
C ASN A 13 -3.14 -3.74 -21.05
N PRO A 14 -2.96 -2.73 -20.20
CA PRO A 14 -4.05 -2.15 -19.42
C PRO A 14 -5.07 -1.41 -20.32
N PRO A 15 -6.26 -1.09 -19.80
CA PRO A 15 -7.29 -0.32 -20.51
C PRO A 15 -6.86 1.13 -20.80
N GLU A 16 -7.54 1.76 -21.76
CA GLU A 16 -7.18 3.10 -22.26
C GLU A 16 -7.20 4.19 -21.19
N TRP A 17 -8.10 4.09 -20.20
CA TRP A 17 -8.15 5.09 -19.12
C TRP A 17 -6.86 5.09 -18.31
N PHE A 18 -6.27 3.91 -18.05
CA PHE A 18 -5.03 3.79 -17.28
C PHE A 18 -3.83 4.26 -18.11
N LYS A 19 -3.83 4.00 -19.42
CA LYS A 19 -2.79 4.48 -20.35
C LYS A 19 -2.74 6.00 -20.45
N LYS A 20 -3.91 6.66 -20.41
CA LYS A 20 -4.04 8.12 -20.51
C LYS A 20 -3.91 8.85 -19.17
N SER A 21 -3.86 8.10 -18.07
CA SER A 21 -3.59 8.65 -16.75
C SER A 21 -2.09 8.81 -16.61
N ASP A 22 -1.62 9.99 -16.23
CA ASP A 22 -0.21 10.31 -15.94
C ASP A 22 0.05 10.33 -14.42
N PHE A 23 -0.99 10.67 -13.64
CA PHE A 23 -0.89 10.97 -12.22
C PHE A 23 -2.09 10.45 -11.42
N GLY A 24 -1.80 9.83 -10.27
CA GLY A 24 -2.78 9.40 -9.27
C GLY A 24 -2.31 9.67 -7.83
N ILE A 25 -3.23 9.57 -6.88
CA ILE A 25 -2.97 9.77 -5.45
C ILE A 25 -3.08 8.44 -4.70
N PHE A 26 -2.08 8.14 -3.89
CA PHE A 26 -2.12 7.05 -2.91
C PHE A 26 -2.47 7.61 -1.53
N ILE A 27 -3.20 6.88 -0.71
CA ILE A 27 -3.55 7.32 0.65
C ILE A 27 -3.17 6.23 1.65
N HIS A 28 -2.13 6.48 2.45
CA HIS A 28 -1.80 5.66 3.62
C HIS A 28 -2.30 6.31 4.90
N TRP A 29 -3.49 5.90 5.31
CA TRP A 29 -4.14 6.37 6.53
C TRP A 29 -4.66 5.16 7.34
N GLY A 30 -4.36 5.13 8.64
CA GLY A 30 -4.69 4.00 9.51
C GLY A 30 -4.22 4.24 10.93
N LEU A 31 -4.20 3.18 11.77
CA LEU A 31 -3.86 3.31 13.19
C LEU A 31 -2.49 3.92 13.44
N TYR A 32 -1.53 3.64 12.56
CA TYR A 32 -0.18 4.19 12.59
C TYR A 32 -0.12 5.72 12.46
N SER A 33 -1.18 6.38 11.98
CA SER A 33 -1.30 7.84 11.97
C SER A 33 -1.50 8.43 13.38
N VAL A 34 -1.88 7.63 14.38
CA VAL A 34 -2.02 8.06 15.79
C VAL A 34 -0.65 8.27 16.45
N PRO A 35 0.27 7.28 16.50
CA PRO A 35 1.60 7.54 17.03
C PRO A 35 2.47 8.37 16.09
N ALA A 36 2.19 8.37 14.78
CA ALA A 36 2.78 9.23 13.76
C ALA A 36 4.31 9.34 13.82
N PHE A 37 5.00 8.22 14.04
CA PHE A 37 6.45 8.21 14.28
C PHE A 37 7.18 7.13 13.49
N ALA A 38 8.20 7.57 12.77
CA ALA A 38 9.31 6.76 12.31
C ALA A 38 10.63 7.55 12.51
N PRO A 39 11.78 6.87 12.69
CA PRO A 39 13.07 7.54 12.82
C PRO A 39 13.37 8.43 11.61
N ALA A 40 13.45 9.74 11.84
CA ALA A 40 13.65 10.73 10.77
C ALA A 40 15.12 10.89 10.33
N GLU A 41 16.06 10.63 11.23
CA GLU A 41 17.51 10.76 10.98
C GLU A 41 18.12 9.49 10.35
N THR A 42 17.30 8.69 9.67
CA THR A 42 17.75 7.52 8.90
C THR A 42 17.68 7.80 7.40
N GLU A 43 18.43 7.03 6.62
CA GLU A 43 18.37 7.08 5.16
C GLU A 43 16.98 6.63 4.64
N ASP A 44 16.64 6.91 3.39
CA ASP A 44 15.42 6.33 2.80
C ASP A 44 15.51 4.80 2.67
N PHE A 45 14.36 4.15 2.50
CA PHE A 45 14.28 2.69 2.44
C PHE A 45 15.21 2.09 1.37
N ALA A 46 15.26 2.68 0.17
CA ALA A 46 16.08 2.19 -0.94
C ALA A 46 17.59 2.36 -0.66
N ALA A 47 17.99 3.43 0.01
CA ALA A 47 19.36 3.64 0.46
C ALA A 47 19.77 2.65 1.55
N ILE A 48 18.92 2.43 2.57
CA ILE A 48 19.18 1.44 3.62
C ILE A 48 19.30 0.04 3.01
N LEU A 49 18.36 -0.33 2.15
CA LEU A 49 18.33 -1.63 1.47
C LEU A 49 19.62 -1.92 0.69
N ARG A 50 20.23 -0.89 0.09
CA ARG A 50 21.49 -1.02 -0.67
C ARG A 50 22.73 -1.03 0.21
N THR A 51 22.71 -0.35 1.36
CA THR A 51 23.93 -0.01 2.12
C THR A 51 24.03 -0.64 3.51
N LYS A 52 22.93 -1.14 4.08
CA LYS A 52 22.86 -1.66 5.45
C LYS A 52 22.39 -3.11 5.48
N SER A 53 22.45 -3.75 6.65
CA SER A 53 21.91 -5.09 6.83
C SER A 53 20.37 -5.09 6.91
N PRO A 54 19.70 -6.21 6.57
CA PRO A 54 18.26 -6.34 6.78
C PRO A 54 17.83 -6.08 8.23
N GLU A 55 18.61 -6.52 9.21
CA GLU A 55 18.31 -6.28 10.62
C GLU A 55 18.29 -4.78 10.96
N TYR A 56 19.23 -4.01 10.38
CA TYR A 56 19.24 -2.56 10.53
C TYR A 56 18.00 -1.93 9.89
N LEU A 57 17.63 -2.38 8.68
CA LEU A 57 16.46 -1.89 7.95
C LEU A 57 15.18 -2.04 8.76
N PHE A 58 14.89 -3.24 9.26
CA PHE A 58 13.65 -3.46 9.99
C PHE A 58 13.64 -2.79 11.37
N ALA A 59 14.81 -2.62 11.99
CA ALA A 59 14.92 -1.88 13.25
C ALA A 59 14.81 -0.35 13.07
N ASN A 60 15.21 0.19 11.92
CA ASN A 60 15.24 1.64 11.64
C ASN A 60 14.36 2.01 10.45
N GLN A 61 13.20 1.36 10.33
CA GLN A 61 12.27 1.56 9.23
C GLN A 61 11.86 3.03 9.11
N PRO A 62 12.12 3.73 7.98
CA PRO A 62 11.66 5.11 7.78
C PRO A 62 10.13 5.22 7.61
N TYR A 63 9.43 4.09 7.48
CA TYR A 63 7.99 4.02 7.24
C TYR A 63 7.20 4.03 8.55
N ALA A 64 6.39 5.07 8.75
CA ALA A 64 5.55 5.18 9.96
C ALA A 64 4.45 4.12 10.00
N GLU A 65 3.96 3.65 8.85
CA GLU A 65 3.01 2.55 8.75
C GLU A 65 3.58 1.19 9.17
N TRP A 66 4.89 1.11 9.39
CA TRP A 66 5.58 -0.04 9.98
C TRP A 66 5.66 -0.02 11.51
N TYR A 67 5.02 0.96 12.17
CA TYR A 67 5.10 1.17 13.61
C TYR A 67 4.88 -0.10 14.44
N LYS A 68 3.82 -0.88 14.18
CA LYS A 68 3.53 -2.12 14.93
C LYS A 68 4.65 -3.16 14.81
N ASN A 69 5.28 -3.30 13.65
CA ASN A 69 6.44 -4.18 13.51
C ASN A 69 7.63 -3.64 14.31
N SER A 70 7.97 -2.38 14.10
CA SER A 70 9.15 -1.75 14.68
C SER A 70 9.07 -1.66 16.22
N MET A 71 7.88 -1.46 16.79
CA MET A 71 7.68 -1.45 18.25
C MET A 71 7.86 -2.82 18.90
N MET A 72 7.77 -3.92 18.14
CA MET A 72 8.05 -5.27 18.66
C MET A 72 9.55 -5.60 18.65
N ILE A 73 10.38 -4.79 17.98
CA ILE A 73 11.83 -4.97 17.92
C ILE A 73 12.44 -4.23 19.11
N LYS A 74 12.88 -4.99 20.12
CA LYS A 74 13.48 -4.44 21.33
C LYS A 74 14.63 -3.47 21.00
N ASP A 75 14.63 -2.33 21.69
CA ASP A 75 15.64 -1.27 21.58
C ASP A 75 15.68 -0.54 20.21
N SER A 76 14.73 -0.79 19.30
CA SER A 76 14.54 0.03 18.11
C SER A 76 14.16 1.48 18.48
N PRO A 77 14.35 2.48 17.59
CA PRO A 77 13.87 3.84 17.83
C PRO A 77 12.37 3.89 18.13
N VAL A 78 11.56 3.10 17.42
CA VAL A 78 10.11 3.03 17.63
C VAL A 78 9.77 2.37 18.95
N TYR A 79 10.47 1.31 19.36
CA TYR A 79 10.29 0.68 20.67
C TYR A 79 10.53 1.67 21.81
N ARG A 80 11.63 2.42 21.76
CA ARG A 80 11.96 3.43 22.77
C ARG A 80 10.92 4.55 22.80
N PHE A 81 10.61 5.10 21.62
CA PHE A 81 9.57 6.11 21.48
C PHE A 81 8.24 5.63 22.07
N HIS A 82 7.84 4.38 21.77
CA HIS A 82 6.61 3.81 22.29
C HIS A 82 6.63 3.68 23.82
N LYS A 83 7.73 3.18 24.39
CA LYS A 83 7.90 3.09 25.85
C LYS A 83 7.79 4.45 26.53
N ASP A 84 8.41 5.47 25.95
CA ASP A 84 8.44 6.81 26.53
C ASP A 84 7.08 7.52 26.47
N HIS A 85 6.28 7.29 25.41
CA HIS A 85 5.01 8.00 25.20
C HIS A 85 3.77 7.21 25.63
N TYR A 86 3.83 5.87 25.57
CA TYR A 86 2.69 4.98 25.76
C TYR A 86 2.95 3.82 26.73
N GLY A 87 4.19 3.64 27.21
CA GLY A 87 4.56 2.58 28.16
C GLY A 87 4.41 1.17 27.57
N ASP A 88 3.59 0.34 28.22
CA ASP A 88 3.29 -1.04 27.82
C ASP A 88 1.98 -1.18 27.02
N MET A 89 1.38 -0.07 26.58
CA MET A 89 0.13 -0.09 25.83
C MET A 89 0.24 -0.97 24.56
N PRO A 90 -0.65 -1.95 24.35
CA PRO A 90 -0.68 -2.70 23.09
C PRO A 90 -0.98 -1.79 21.90
N TYR A 91 -0.43 -2.12 20.72
CA TYR A 91 -0.69 -1.35 19.49
C TYR A 91 -2.19 -1.27 19.17
N GLU A 92 -2.91 -2.36 19.43
CA GLU A 92 -4.34 -2.49 19.14
C GLU A 92 -5.19 -1.43 19.86
N GLU A 93 -4.71 -0.88 20.99
CA GLU A 93 -5.39 0.19 21.73
C GLU A 93 -5.47 1.51 20.93
N PHE A 94 -4.58 1.73 19.95
CA PHE A 94 -4.71 2.87 19.02
C PHE A 94 -6.00 2.84 18.21
N ALA A 95 -6.62 1.66 18.02
CA ALA A 95 -7.91 1.54 17.33
C ALA A 95 -9.02 2.33 18.03
N ARG A 96 -8.99 2.44 19.36
CA ARG A 96 -10.00 3.21 20.11
C ARG A 96 -9.93 4.69 19.77
N THR A 97 -8.73 5.28 19.82
CA THR A 97 -8.51 6.69 19.48
C THR A 97 -8.80 6.96 18.02
N PHE A 98 -8.23 6.15 17.12
CA PHE A 98 -8.37 6.34 15.68
C PHE A 98 -9.83 6.29 15.21
N LYS A 99 -10.65 5.36 15.74
CA LYS A 99 -12.07 5.29 15.39
C LYS A 99 -12.86 6.54 15.80
N GLN A 100 -12.44 7.22 16.86
CA GLN A 100 -13.11 8.45 17.31
C GLN A 100 -12.78 9.61 16.38
N THR A 101 -11.51 9.75 16.01
CA THR A 101 -11.02 10.85 15.17
C THR A 101 -11.41 10.64 13.70
N ALA A 102 -11.34 9.41 13.19
CA ALA A 102 -11.63 9.08 11.80
C ALA A 102 -13.07 9.38 11.36
N LYS A 103 -14.02 9.52 12.29
CA LYS A 103 -15.41 9.90 11.99
C LYS A 103 -15.55 11.32 11.44
N ASN A 104 -14.54 12.15 11.65
CA ASN A 104 -14.55 13.57 11.26
C ASN A 104 -13.78 13.82 9.96
N VAL A 105 -13.31 12.78 9.27
CA VAL A 105 -12.56 12.95 8.02
C VAL A 105 -13.45 13.58 6.94
N ASP A 106 -12.90 14.57 6.23
CA ASP A 106 -13.57 15.23 5.12
C ASP A 106 -13.04 14.70 3.78
N VAL A 107 -13.71 13.67 3.25
CA VAL A 107 -13.35 13.07 1.95
C VAL A 107 -13.66 14.02 0.77
N GLU A 108 -14.56 14.99 0.95
CA GLU A 108 -14.89 15.98 -0.09
C GLU A 108 -13.75 17.00 -0.22
N GLU A 109 -13.15 17.41 0.90
CA GLU A 109 -11.94 18.23 0.95
C GLU A 109 -10.78 17.53 0.26
N TRP A 110 -10.49 16.28 0.65
CA TRP A 110 -9.44 15.47 0.06
C TRP A 110 -9.59 15.36 -1.45
N THR A 111 -10.76 14.91 -1.92
CA THR A 111 -10.97 14.67 -3.34
C THR A 111 -11.02 15.95 -4.15
N SER A 112 -11.45 17.08 -3.55
CA SER A 112 -11.31 18.41 -4.16
C SER A 112 -9.84 18.76 -4.39
N LEU A 113 -9.00 18.61 -3.35
CA LEU A 113 -7.57 18.87 -3.42
C LEU A 113 -6.88 17.97 -4.48
N PHE A 114 -7.19 16.67 -4.49
CA PHE A 114 -6.60 15.71 -5.43
C PHE A 114 -7.00 15.98 -6.87
N SER A 115 -8.28 16.25 -7.11
CA SER A 115 -8.80 16.59 -8.44
C SER A 115 -8.17 17.88 -8.94
N ALA A 116 -8.07 18.90 -8.09
CA ALA A 116 -7.45 20.17 -8.46
C ALA A 116 -5.95 20.01 -8.75
N ALA A 117 -5.24 19.15 -8.00
CA ALA A 117 -3.85 18.79 -8.27
C ALA A 117 -3.65 18.00 -9.59
N GLY A 118 -4.75 17.63 -10.26
CA GLY A 118 -4.76 17.01 -11.57
C GLY A 118 -4.82 15.48 -11.56
N ALA A 119 -4.97 14.86 -10.39
CA ALA A 119 -5.02 13.41 -10.25
C ALA A 119 -6.16 12.80 -11.09
N LYS A 120 -5.89 11.66 -11.72
CA LYS A 120 -6.87 10.90 -12.53
C LYS A 120 -7.48 9.74 -11.78
N TYR A 121 -6.82 9.28 -10.73
CA TYR A 121 -7.26 8.18 -9.90
C TYR A 121 -6.74 8.29 -8.48
N VAL A 122 -7.45 7.67 -7.55
CA VAL A 122 -7.07 7.59 -6.13
C VAL A 122 -7.02 6.11 -5.73
N VAL A 123 -5.98 5.69 -5.02
CA VAL A 123 -5.86 4.36 -4.40
C VAL A 123 -5.79 4.55 -2.89
N VAL A 124 -6.72 3.94 -2.14
CA VAL A 124 -6.77 4.04 -0.67
C VAL A 124 -6.37 2.74 0.02
N VAL A 125 -5.58 2.82 1.08
CA VAL A 125 -5.29 1.67 1.96
C VAL A 125 -6.57 1.25 2.67
N THR A 126 -7.10 0.08 2.28
CA THR A 126 -8.29 -0.51 2.94
C THR A 126 -7.93 -1.45 4.09
N LYS A 127 -6.71 -2.01 4.05
CA LYS A 127 -6.07 -2.76 5.14
C LYS A 127 -4.55 -2.74 4.91
N HIS A 128 -3.78 -2.24 5.86
CA HIS A 128 -2.32 -2.34 5.85
C HIS A 128 -1.84 -3.62 6.56
N HIS A 129 -0.52 -3.76 6.73
CA HIS A 129 0.10 -4.91 7.40
C HIS A 129 -0.34 -5.08 8.86
N ASP A 130 -0.76 -4.00 9.53
CA ASP A 130 -1.20 -4.06 10.93
C ASP A 130 -2.50 -4.84 11.13
N GLY A 131 -3.27 -5.03 10.06
CA GLY A 131 -4.51 -5.81 9.99
C GLY A 131 -5.78 -5.00 10.24
N PHE A 132 -5.70 -3.69 10.47
CA PHE A 132 -6.87 -2.85 10.73
C PHE A 132 -7.64 -2.57 9.43
N VAL A 133 -8.94 -2.86 9.42
CA VAL A 133 -9.78 -2.70 8.22
C VAL A 133 -10.46 -1.34 8.20
N MET A 134 -10.21 -0.55 7.16
CA MET A 134 -10.65 0.85 7.01
C MET A 134 -12.09 1.01 6.51
N TYR A 135 -12.94 0.00 6.69
CA TYR A 135 -14.37 0.04 6.37
C TYR A 135 -15.13 -0.91 7.28
N ASN A 136 -16.45 -0.72 7.39
CA ASN A 136 -17.32 -1.64 8.13
C ASN A 136 -17.51 -2.97 7.38
N THR A 137 -16.49 -3.83 7.46
CA THR A 137 -16.49 -5.17 6.84
C THR A 137 -17.45 -6.12 7.55
N ARG A 138 -18.09 -7.02 6.78
CA ARG A 138 -18.84 -8.17 7.33
C ARG A 138 -17.93 -9.32 7.79
N HIS A 139 -16.66 -9.30 7.40
CA HIS A 139 -15.68 -10.35 7.69
C HIS A 139 -14.76 -9.85 8.82
N LYS A 140 -15.16 -10.08 10.07
CA LYS A 140 -14.44 -9.57 11.23
C LYS A 140 -13.09 -10.27 11.43
N ASN A 141 -12.12 -9.54 11.97
CA ASN A 141 -10.82 -10.09 12.31
C ASN A 141 -11.01 -11.17 13.41
N PRO A 142 -10.56 -12.42 13.19
CA PRO A 142 -10.77 -13.52 14.15
C PRO A 142 -9.77 -13.51 15.33
N ARG A 143 -8.78 -12.61 15.31
CA ARG A 143 -7.69 -12.53 16.31
C ARG A 143 -7.79 -11.31 17.22
N VAL A 144 -8.37 -10.21 16.71
CA VAL A 144 -8.54 -8.96 17.46
C VAL A 144 -9.98 -8.48 17.28
N ASP A 145 -10.74 -8.44 18.37
CA ASP A 145 -12.15 -8.05 18.32
C ASP A 145 -12.31 -6.58 17.91
N GLY A 146 -13.33 -6.31 17.09
CA GLY A 146 -13.64 -4.97 16.61
C GLY A 146 -12.52 -4.28 15.82
N PHE A 147 -11.57 -5.00 15.21
CA PHE A 147 -10.41 -4.40 14.52
C PHE A 147 -10.70 -3.86 13.11
N ASN A 148 -11.76 -3.06 12.99
CA ASN A 148 -12.24 -2.39 11.77
C ASN A 148 -13.01 -1.10 12.10
N LEU A 149 -13.12 -0.16 11.15
CA LEU A 149 -14.03 0.99 11.28
C LEU A 149 -15.50 0.55 11.34
N ASP A 150 -16.33 1.26 12.09
CA ASP A 150 -17.77 1.01 12.27
C ASP A 150 -18.65 1.78 11.24
N PHE A 151 -18.03 2.52 10.32
CA PHE A 151 -18.66 3.26 9.23
C PHE A 151 -17.96 2.99 7.88
N ASP A 152 -18.56 3.44 6.78
CA ASP A 152 -18.11 3.11 5.41
C ASP A 152 -17.26 4.22 4.75
N PHE A 153 -16.12 4.53 5.36
CA PHE A 153 -15.16 5.50 4.82
C PHE A 153 -14.74 5.21 3.37
N VAL A 154 -14.46 3.94 3.03
CA VAL A 154 -14.04 3.55 1.67
C VAL A 154 -15.14 3.82 0.66
N GLY A 155 -16.40 3.56 1.02
CA GLY A 155 -17.56 3.85 0.16
C GLY A 155 -17.77 5.35 -0.07
N ASP A 156 -17.63 6.16 0.98
CA ASP A 156 -17.76 7.62 0.91
C ASP A 156 -16.66 8.22 0.02
N LEU A 157 -15.41 7.80 0.21
CA LEU A 157 -14.29 8.23 -0.62
C LEU A 157 -14.44 7.80 -2.08
N ALA A 158 -14.91 6.57 -2.33
CA ALA A 158 -15.15 6.07 -3.69
C ALA A 158 -16.18 6.94 -4.44
N GLN A 159 -17.26 7.32 -3.76
CA GLN A 159 -18.29 8.20 -4.31
C GLN A 159 -17.75 9.60 -4.59
N ALA A 160 -17.04 10.20 -3.63
CA ALA A 160 -16.45 11.53 -3.76
C ALA A 160 -15.42 11.63 -4.90
N CYS A 161 -14.61 10.57 -5.11
CA CYS A 161 -13.68 10.48 -6.24
C CYS A 161 -14.42 10.47 -7.58
N ARG A 162 -15.43 9.60 -7.71
CA ARG A 162 -16.21 9.44 -8.95
C ARG A 162 -17.02 10.67 -9.28
N ALA A 163 -17.58 11.36 -8.28
CA ALA A 163 -18.28 12.62 -8.45
C ALA A 163 -17.41 13.72 -9.08
N ARG A 164 -16.08 13.63 -8.91
CA ARG A 164 -15.08 14.53 -9.51
C ARG A 164 -14.43 13.96 -10.77
N GLY A 165 -14.95 12.86 -11.31
CA GLY A 165 -14.44 12.23 -12.54
C GLY A 165 -13.11 11.48 -12.37
N MET A 166 -12.64 11.27 -11.13
CA MET A 166 -11.48 10.43 -10.86
C MET A 166 -11.89 8.95 -10.78
N ARG A 167 -10.98 8.07 -11.18
CA ARG A 167 -11.09 6.62 -10.96
C ARG A 167 -10.76 6.28 -9.51
N PHE A 168 -11.24 5.15 -9.03
CA PHE A 168 -11.07 4.75 -7.63
C PHE A 168 -10.51 3.34 -7.50
N GLY A 169 -9.42 3.20 -6.76
CA GLY A 169 -8.72 1.96 -6.49
C GLY A 169 -8.62 1.67 -5.00
N VAL A 170 -8.35 0.41 -4.68
CA VAL A 170 -8.15 -0.04 -3.30
C VAL A 170 -6.80 -0.73 -3.17
N TYR A 171 -6.10 -0.40 -2.10
CA TYR A 171 -4.94 -1.14 -1.64
C TYR A 171 -5.33 -2.13 -0.55
N TYR A 172 -4.69 -3.29 -0.55
CA TYR A 172 -4.85 -4.27 0.51
C TYR A 172 -3.55 -5.06 0.72
N SER A 173 -3.10 -5.14 1.97
CA SER A 173 -2.01 -6.03 2.33
C SER A 173 -2.49 -7.48 2.42
N SER A 174 -2.19 -8.24 1.37
CA SER A 174 -2.67 -9.62 1.24
C SER A 174 -1.75 -10.61 1.96
N LEU A 175 -0.44 -10.53 1.75
CA LEU A 175 0.50 -11.49 2.35
C LEU A 175 0.70 -11.26 3.86
N LEU A 176 0.72 -10.00 4.28
CA LEU A 176 0.99 -9.63 5.67
C LEU A 176 -0.30 -9.22 6.39
N ASP A 177 -0.45 -9.78 7.59
CA ASP A 177 -1.42 -9.34 8.58
C ASP A 177 -0.88 -9.70 9.95
N TRP A 178 -0.35 -8.70 10.65
CA TRP A 178 0.36 -8.89 11.91
C TRP A 178 -0.56 -9.31 13.06
N THR A 179 -1.88 -9.32 12.87
CA THR A 179 -2.80 -9.94 13.83
C THR A 179 -2.74 -11.47 13.79
N PHE A 180 -2.26 -12.05 12.67
CA PHE A 180 -2.11 -13.50 12.49
C PHE A 180 -0.67 -14.00 12.75
N THR A 181 0.27 -13.09 12.98
CA THR A 181 1.70 -13.41 13.14
C THR A 181 2.28 -12.67 14.35
N GLY A 182 2.50 -13.38 15.46
CA GLY A 182 3.00 -12.78 16.71
C GLY A 182 4.52 -12.53 16.76
N LYS A 183 5.19 -12.39 15.60
CA LYS A 183 6.65 -12.18 15.53
C LYS A 183 6.94 -10.98 14.63
N PRO A 184 7.88 -10.10 15.02
CA PRO A 184 8.34 -9.05 14.13
C PRO A 184 9.08 -9.63 12.93
N ILE A 185 8.97 -8.94 11.81
CA ILE A 185 9.84 -9.07 10.64
C ILE A 185 11.17 -8.41 11.00
N THR A 186 12.22 -9.21 11.04
CA THR A 186 13.60 -8.75 11.34
C THR A 186 14.58 -9.06 10.22
N LYS A 187 14.14 -9.85 9.24
CA LYS A 187 14.93 -10.30 8.09
C LYS A 187 14.08 -10.34 6.84
N VAL A 188 14.75 -10.39 5.70
CA VAL A 188 14.09 -10.46 4.39
C VAL A 188 13.25 -11.73 4.24
N SER A 189 13.74 -12.89 4.66
CA SER A 189 12.92 -14.11 4.64
C SER A 189 11.69 -14.02 5.54
N ASP A 190 11.73 -13.25 6.64
CA ASP A 190 10.54 -13.04 7.47
C ASP A 190 9.46 -12.29 6.70
N LEU A 191 9.82 -11.29 5.89
CA LEU A 191 8.89 -10.52 5.05
C LEU A 191 8.04 -11.45 4.16
N PHE A 192 8.65 -12.47 3.58
CA PHE A 192 8.00 -13.35 2.61
C PHE A 192 7.46 -14.66 3.20
N LEU A 193 7.93 -15.09 4.38
CA LEU A 193 7.61 -16.40 4.94
C LEU A 193 7.01 -16.36 6.35
N CYS A 194 7.14 -15.26 7.09
CA CYS A 194 6.44 -15.04 8.37
C CYS A 194 5.04 -14.47 8.11
N ASN A 195 4.23 -15.26 7.38
CA ASN A 195 2.83 -15.01 7.09
C ASN A 195 1.98 -16.25 7.43
N ASN A 196 0.67 -16.06 7.49
CA ASN A 196 -0.28 -17.13 7.74
C ASN A 196 -0.79 -17.72 6.41
N ASN A 197 -0.63 -19.03 6.20
CA ASN A 197 -1.20 -19.76 5.04
C ASN A 197 -2.21 -20.82 5.47
N SER A 198 -2.83 -20.63 6.63
CA SER A 198 -3.98 -21.43 7.01
C SER A 198 -5.15 -21.15 6.08
N ARG A 199 -6.06 -22.13 5.99
CA ARG A 199 -7.32 -21.95 5.27
C ARG A 199 -8.14 -20.78 5.83
N GLU A 200 -8.12 -20.57 7.15
CA GLU A 200 -8.78 -19.44 7.81
C GLU A 200 -8.30 -18.09 7.26
N TYR A 201 -6.99 -17.88 7.19
CA TYR A 201 -6.44 -16.62 6.65
C TYR A 201 -6.70 -16.47 5.14
N MET A 202 -6.59 -17.56 4.37
CA MET A 202 -6.94 -17.55 2.95
C MET A 202 -8.39 -17.16 2.72
N ASP A 203 -9.32 -17.73 3.50
CA ASP A 203 -10.75 -17.39 3.43
C ASP A 203 -10.99 -15.94 3.87
N TYR A 204 -10.36 -15.48 4.96
CA TYR A 204 -10.44 -14.09 5.43
C TYR A 204 -9.97 -13.08 4.37
N CYS A 205 -8.77 -13.26 3.82
CA CYS A 205 -8.21 -12.40 2.78
C CYS A 205 -9.04 -12.41 1.50
N ARG A 206 -9.44 -13.59 1.01
CA ARG A 206 -10.31 -13.71 -0.18
C ARG A 206 -11.65 -13.01 0.02
N ASN A 207 -12.27 -13.20 1.18
CA ASN A 207 -13.58 -12.61 1.49
C ASN A 207 -13.52 -11.08 1.53
N HIS A 208 -12.43 -10.48 2.01
CA HIS A 208 -12.24 -9.02 1.94
C HIS A 208 -12.15 -8.53 0.50
N TRP A 209 -11.35 -9.20 -0.34
CA TRP A 209 -11.27 -8.83 -1.75
C TRP A 209 -12.62 -8.94 -2.46
N LEU A 210 -13.39 -10.01 -2.23
CA LEU A 210 -14.75 -10.14 -2.76
C LEU A 210 -15.67 -9.02 -2.27
N GLU A 211 -15.64 -8.70 -0.98
CA GLU A 211 -16.44 -7.61 -0.41
C GLU A 211 -16.06 -6.24 -1.01
N LEU A 212 -14.76 -5.95 -1.17
CA LEU A 212 -14.27 -4.73 -1.81
C LEU A 212 -14.74 -4.62 -3.28
N ILE A 213 -14.65 -5.72 -4.03
CA ILE A 213 -15.13 -5.79 -5.43
C ILE A 213 -16.64 -5.56 -5.48
N ASP A 214 -17.40 -6.23 -4.62
CA ASP A 214 -18.86 -6.18 -4.61
C ASP A 214 -19.40 -4.80 -4.26
N ARG A 215 -18.85 -4.19 -3.21
CA ARG A 215 -19.35 -2.93 -2.67
C ARG A 215 -18.87 -1.73 -3.46
N TYR A 216 -17.61 -1.72 -3.88
CA TYR A 216 -16.98 -0.51 -4.38
C TYR A 216 -16.63 -0.55 -5.86
N LYS A 217 -16.61 -1.74 -6.50
CA LYS A 217 -16.24 -1.91 -7.91
C LYS A 217 -14.97 -1.11 -8.28
N PRO A 218 -13.86 -1.28 -7.54
CA PRO A 218 -12.66 -0.46 -7.73
C PRO A 218 -12.09 -0.68 -9.14
N ASP A 219 -11.59 0.39 -9.76
CA ASP A 219 -10.88 0.38 -11.03
C ASP A 219 -9.46 -0.22 -10.89
N ILE A 220 -8.91 -0.27 -9.68
CA ILE A 220 -7.58 -0.84 -9.38
C ILE A 220 -7.68 -1.74 -8.14
N LEU A 221 -7.26 -3.01 -8.26
CA LEU A 221 -6.89 -3.84 -7.10
C LEU A 221 -5.37 -3.77 -6.93
N TRP A 222 -4.93 -3.09 -5.89
CA TRP A 222 -3.52 -2.89 -5.58
C TRP A 222 -3.14 -3.80 -4.40
N SER A 223 -2.62 -5.00 -4.68
CA SER A 223 -2.11 -5.88 -3.61
C SER A 223 -0.71 -5.45 -3.20
N ASP A 224 -0.23 -5.85 -2.03
CA ASP A 224 1.13 -5.55 -1.60
C ASP A 224 1.90 -6.75 -1.05
N ILE A 225 3.22 -6.72 -1.27
CA ILE A 225 4.25 -7.73 -0.98
C ILE A 225 4.04 -9.08 -1.68
N GLY A 226 2.80 -9.60 -1.70
CA GLY A 226 2.44 -10.86 -2.32
C GLY A 226 1.01 -11.25 -1.92
N TYR A 227 0.66 -12.52 -2.14
CA TYR A 227 -0.63 -13.10 -1.79
C TYR A 227 -0.42 -14.42 -1.02
N PRO A 228 -1.28 -14.80 -0.05
CA PRO A 228 -1.19 -16.13 0.58
C PRO A 228 -1.24 -17.23 -0.50
N ALA A 229 -0.69 -18.41 -0.21
CA ALA A 229 -0.61 -19.54 -1.15
C ALA A 229 -1.97 -20.22 -1.41
N ASP A 230 -3.01 -19.42 -1.66
CA ASP A 230 -4.38 -19.82 -1.95
C ASP A 230 -4.51 -20.22 -3.43
N PRO A 231 -4.87 -21.48 -3.74
CA PRO A 231 -5.03 -21.93 -5.12
C PRO A 231 -6.17 -21.24 -5.88
N ARG A 232 -7.02 -20.45 -5.20
CA ARG A 232 -8.20 -19.79 -5.78
C ARG A 232 -7.91 -18.37 -6.28
N LEU A 233 -6.66 -17.90 -6.30
CA LEU A 233 -6.31 -16.55 -6.73
C LEU A 233 -6.80 -16.24 -8.16
N GLU A 234 -6.66 -17.19 -9.09
CA GLU A 234 -7.14 -17.00 -10.47
C GLU A 234 -8.67 -16.82 -10.53
N ASP A 235 -9.43 -17.51 -9.67
CA ASP A 235 -10.87 -17.32 -9.60
C ASP A 235 -11.25 -15.94 -9.08
N LEU A 236 -10.42 -15.35 -8.20
CA LEU A 236 -10.62 -13.98 -7.75
C LEU A 236 -10.44 -12.99 -8.91
N PHE A 237 -9.42 -13.17 -9.74
CA PHE A 237 -9.21 -12.31 -10.92
C PHE A 237 -10.30 -12.49 -11.97
N ARG A 238 -10.72 -13.72 -12.26
CA ARG A 238 -11.85 -13.97 -13.16
C ARG A 238 -13.09 -13.24 -12.65
N TYR A 239 -13.40 -13.38 -11.37
CA TYR A 239 -14.52 -12.67 -10.75
C TYR A 239 -14.37 -11.16 -10.87
N TYR A 240 -13.21 -10.61 -10.55
CA TYR A 240 -12.94 -9.17 -10.65
C TYR A 240 -13.16 -8.64 -12.07
N TYR A 241 -12.59 -9.26 -13.10
CA TYR A 241 -12.76 -8.80 -14.48
C TYR A 241 -14.17 -9.04 -15.05
N GLU A 242 -14.94 -10.00 -14.52
CA GLU A 242 -16.37 -10.10 -14.82
C GLU A 242 -17.16 -8.91 -14.24
N GLN A 243 -16.80 -8.48 -13.02
CA GLN A 243 -17.49 -7.40 -12.32
C GLN A 243 -17.03 -6.00 -12.75
N VAL A 244 -15.75 -5.86 -13.10
CA VAL A 244 -15.09 -4.60 -13.47
C VAL A 244 -14.23 -4.87 -14.71
N PRO A 245 -14.83 -4.93 -15.91
CA PRO A 245 -14.11 -5.31 -17.14
C PRO A 245 -12.95 -4.39 -17.53
N GLU A 246 -13.01 -3.12 -17.12
CA GLU A 246 -11.96 -2.13 -17.30
C GLU A 246 -11.09 -1.95 -16.04
N GLY A 247 -11.21 -2.84 -15.06
CA GLY A 247 -10.38 -2.85 -13.87
C GLY A 247 -8.97 -3.33 -14.18
N VAL A 248 -7.99 -2.92 -13.37
CA VAL A 248 -6.61 -3.40 -13.44
C VAL A 248 -6.13 -3.99 -12.11
N VAL A 249 -5.11 -4.85 -12.18
CA VAL A 249 -4.35 -5.35 -11.02
C VAL A 249 -2.85 -5.05 -11.19
N ASN A 250 -2.18 -4.72 -10.08
CA ASN A 250 -0.72 -4.53 -10.07
C ASN A 250 0.05 -5.87 -10.11
N ASP A 251 1.36 -5.86 -9.88
CA ASP A 251 2.26 -7.03 -9.95
C ASP A 251 2.65 -7.63 -8.59
N ARG A 252 1.95 -7.27 -7.51
CA ARG A 252 2.32 -7.68 -6.14
C ARG A 252 1.44 -8.81 -5.60
N TRP A 253 1.22 -9.83 -6.43
CA TRP A 253 0.36 -11.00 -6.13
C TRP A 253 1.14 -12.32 -5.97
N THR A 254 2.46 -12.26 -5.90
CA THR A 254 3.33 -13.44 -5.81
C THR A 254 2.98 -14.32 -4.61
N GLN A 255 2.86 -15.63 -4.86
CA GLN A 255 2.61 -16.64 -3.83
C GLN A 255 3.90 -17.40 -3.52
N PHE A 256 4.25 -17.49 -2.23
CA PHE A 256 5.46 -18.18 -1.78
C PHE A 256 5.13 -19.63 -1.35
N PRO A 257 5.67 -20.66 -2.03
CA PRO A 257 5.36 -22.06 -1.77
C PRO A 257 5.68 -22.52 -0.33
N ASN A 258 4.85 -23.43 0.20
CA ASN A 258 5.00 -23.98 1.56
C ASN A 258 6.34 -24.68 1.80
N TRP A 259 6.93 -25.31 0.78
CA TRP A 259 8.20 -26.02 0.94
C TRP A 259 9.38 -25.07 1.25
N LEU A 260 9.29 -23.76 0.95
CA LEU A 260 10.32 -22.77 1.31
C LEU A 260 10.36 -22.46 2.81
N ARG A 261 9.35 -22.86 3.59
CA ARG A 261 9.22 -22.48 5.00
C ARG A 261 10.12 -23.26 5.96
N ASN A 262 10.87 -24.25 5.47
CA ASN A 262 11.90 -24.96 6.24
C ASN A 262 13.22 -24.15 6.32
N PRO A 263 14.15 -24.48 7.25
CA PRO A 263 15.40 -23.72 7.42
C PRO A 263 16.27 -23.58 6.16
N LEU A 264 16.35 -24.62 5.33
CA LEU A 264 17.10 -24.58 4.07
C LEU A 264 16.41 -23.68 3.03
N GLY A 265 15.08 -23.77 2.93
CA GLY A 265 14.27 -22.93 2.07
C GLY A 265 14.36 -21.44 2.45
N ARG A 266 14.35 -21.13 3.75
CA ARG A 266 14.55 -19.75 4.26
C ARG A 266 15.91 -19.20 3.87
N LYS A 267 16.98 -19.98 4.06
CA LYS A 267 18.34 -19.58 3.67
C LYS A 267 18.48 -19.36 2.17
N LEU A 268 17.86 -20.22 1.35
CA LEU A 268 17.79 -20.03 -0.10
C LEU A 268 17.06 -18.73 -0.45
N LEU A 269 15.94 -18.46 0.21
CA LEU A 269 15.17 -17.25 -0.03
C LEU A 269 15.92 -15.99 0.39
N ASP A 270 16.66 -15.99 1.50
CA ASP A 270 17.48 -14.83 1.90
C ASP A 270 18.48 -14.44 0.80
N VAL A 271 19.11 -15.44 0.15
CA VAL A 271 20.04 -15.21 -0.98
C VAL A 271 19.30 -14.70 -2.22
N LEU A 272 18.17 -15.29 -2.58
CA LEU A 272 17.40 -14.91 -3.77
C LEU A 272 16.73 -13.54 -3.61
N ALA A 273 16.16 -13.26 -2.44
CA ALA A 273 15.45 -12.03 -2.15
C ALA A 273 16.40 -10.83 -2.09
N ALA A 274 17.64 -11.00 -1.60
CA ALA A 274 18.66 -9.96 -1.71
C ALA A 274 19.00 -9.60 -3.16
N LYS A 275 18.86 -10.56 -4.10
CA LYS A 275 19.01 -10.31 -5.54
C LYS A 275 17.77 -9.64 -6.14
N TRP A 276 16.57 -10.08 -5.76
CA TRP A 276 15.30 -9.51 -6.25
C TRP A 276 15.07 -8.07 -5.79
N MET A 277 15.35 -7.79 -4.51
CA MET A 277 15.22 -6.45 -3.95
C MET A 277 16.23 -5.45 -4.54
N LYS A 278 17.32 -5.93 -5.13
CA LYS A 278 18.28 -5.11 -5.89
C LYS A 278 17.94 -4.97 -7.38
N ALA A 279 16.93 -5.69 -7.87
CA ALA A 279 16.55 -5.73 -9.27
C ALA A 279 15.38 -4.78 -9.60
N ASP A 280 14.98 -3.90 -8.67
CA ASP A 280 13.95 -2.86 -8.86
C ASP A 280 12.67 -3.34 -9.55
N GLY A 281 12.22 -4.57 -9.22
CA GLY A 281 11.00 -5.16 -9.78
C GLY A 281 11.17 -5.89 -11.12
N ASP A 282 12.37 -5.95 -11.71
CA ASP A 282 12.60 -6.68 -12.98
C ASP A 282 12.83 -8.19 -12.76
N TYR A 283 11.78 -8.85 -12.25
CA TYR A 283 11.69 -10.30 -12.15
C TYR A 283 10.34 -10.79 -12.69
N ASP A 284 10.30 -12.06 -13.11
CA ASP A 284 9.12 -12.65 -13.71
C ASP A 284 7.99 -12.80 -12.68
N VAL A 285 6.83 -12.21 -12.98
CA VAL A 285 5.64 -12.21 -12.13
C VAL A 285 4.48 -12.74 -12.95
N LYS A 286 3.72 -13.69 -12.39
CA LYS A 286 2.68 -14.41 -13.13
C LYS A 286 1.45 -13.57 -13.48
N TYR A 287 1.03 -12.68 -12.58
CA TYR A 287 -0.22 -11.92 -12.73
C TYR A 287 0.05 -10.43 -12.55
N TYR A 288 -0.26 -9.67 -13.60
CA TYR A 288 -0.24 -8.21 -13.58
C TYR A 288 -0.84 -7.66 -14.87
N ASP A 289 -1.50 -6.50 -14.75
CA ASP A 289 -1.82 -5.67 -15.91
C ASP A 289 -0.76 -4.57 -16.12
N TYR A 290 -0.08 -4.21 -15.04
CA TYR A 290 1.04 -3.27 -15.00
C TYR A 290 1.99 -3.61 -13.84
N ARG A 291 3.25 -3.19 -13.96
CA ARG A 291 4.32 -3.38 -12.97
C ARG A 291 4.39 -2.20 -12.01
N THR A 292 4.96 -2.42 -10.83
CA THR A 292 5.18 -1.35 -9.84
C THR A 292 6.65 -1.16 -9.55
N ILE A 293 7.05 0.10 -9.40
CA ILE A 293 8.35 0.48 -8.85
C ILE A 293 8.16 1.49 -7.73
N GLU A 294 9.15 1.59 -6.85
CA GLU A 294 9.04 2.40 -5.64
C GLU A 294 10.27 3.29 -5.49
N TYR A 295 10.07 4.58 -5.24
CA TYR A 295 11.14 5.58 -5.02
C TYR A 295 12.22 5.71 -6.12
N THR A 296 12.04 5.09 -7.29
CA THR A 296 12.99 5.13 -8.41
C THR A 296 12.29 5.41 -9.74
N SER A 297 12.95 6.16 -10.63
CA SER A 297 12.54 6.34 -12.03
C SER A 297 13.30 5.42 -13.00
N GLU A 298 14.21 4.57 -12.48
CA GLU A 298 15.06 3.67 -13.28
C GLU A 298 14.31 2.43 -13.79
N TRP A 299 13.28 2.64 -14.62
CA TRP A 299 12.61 1.55 -15.33
C TRP A 299 13.29 1.28 -16.68
N ARG A 300 13.71 0.02 -16.90
CA ARG A 300 14.51 -0.37 -18.08
C ARG A 300 13.68 -0.99 -19.21
N ARG A 301 12.37 -1.21 -19.00
CA ARG A 301 11.48 -1.93 -19.93
C ARG A 301 10.44 -1.02 -20.58
N ASN A 302 10.73 -0.52 -21.77
CA ASN A 302 9.80 0.34 -22.52
C ASN A 302 8.60 -0.42 -23.14
N ASP A 303 8.60 -1.75 -23.06
CA ASP A 303 7.52 -2.60 -23.56
C ASP A 303 6.34 -2.70 -22.57
N VAL A 304 6.55 -2.46 -21.28
CA VAL A 304 5.59 -2.76 -20.21
C VAL A 304 5.01 -1.51 -19.52
N TRP A 305 3.69 -1.58 -19.35
CA TRP A 305 2.89 -0.97 -18.27
C TRP A 305 3.57 -0.75 -16.93
N PHE A 306 3.87 0.45 -16.44
CA PHE A 306 4.27 0.60 -15.02
C PHE A 306 3.65 1.78 -14.26
N GLU A 307 3.72 1.70 -12.94
CA GLU A 307 3.33 2.74 -11.99
C GLU A 307 4.45 2.88 -10.95
N MET A 308 4.98 4.10 -10.82
CA MET A 308 5.94 4.45 -9.79
C MET A 308 5.16 5.00 -8.60
N CYS A 309 5.38 4.44 -7.41
CA CYS A 309 4.80 4.95 -6.18
C CYS A 309 5.88 5.49 -5.22
N ARG A 310 5.54 6.53 -4.46
CA ARG A 310 6.40 7.09 -3.40
C ARG A 310 5.62 8.00 -2.47
N GLY A 311 6.14 8.16 -1.25
CA GLY A 311 5.81 9.26 -0.35
C GLY A 311 6.20 10.65 -0.87
N MET A 312 5.64 11.68 -0.22
CA MET A 312 6.14 13.05 -0.33
C MET A 312 7.36 13.30 0.58
N ASP A 313 7.63 12.38 1.51
CA ASP A 313 8.86 12.28 2.29
C ASP A 313 9.39 10.83 2.21
N LYS A 314 10.14 10.38 3.21
CA LYS A 314 10.66 9.01 3.32
C LYS A 314 9.61 7.97 3.75
N SER A 315 8.38 8.36 4.06
CA SER A 315 7.32 7.50 4.60
C SER A 315 6.08 7.50 3.70
N PHE A 316 5.23 6.48 3.81
CA PHE A 316 3.88 6.55 3.25
C PHE A 316 2.87 7.01 4.31
N GLY A 317 2.86 6.39 5.49
CA GLY A 317 2.07 6.84 6.62
C GLY A 317 2.56 8.19 7.15
N TYR A 318 1.68 8.94 7.79
CA TYR A 318 2.05 10.23 8.39
C TYR A 318 3.17 10.07 9.43
N ASN A 319 4.31 10.70 9.18
CA ASN A 319 5.38 10.83 10.16
C ASN A 319 5.50 12.30 10.58
N LYS A 320 5.12 12.58 11.83
CA LYS A 320 5.18 13.93 12.42
C LYS A 320 6.60 14.47 12.54
N TYR A 321 7.60 13.58 12.50
CA TYR A 321 9.00 13.88 12.75
C TYR A 321 9.83 13.98 11.47
N SER A 322 9.22 13.82 10.30
CA SER A 322 9.93 13.90 9.02
C SER A 322 10.72 15.20 8.88
N ASN A 323 11.93 15.08 8.33
CA ASN A 323 12.82 16.22 8.17
C ASN A 323 12.37 17.05 6.96
N PRO A 324 12.21 18.39 7.10
CA PRO A 324 11.81 19.25 5.98
C PRO A 324 12.69 19.18 4.73
N LYS A 325 13.93 18.68 4.83
CA LYS A 325 14.83 18.48 3.68
C LYS A 325 14.46 17.26 2.82
N ASP A 326 13.71 16.30 3.38
CA ASP A 326 13.34 15.05 2.72
C ASP A 326 12.06 15.17 1.88
N PHE A 327 11.44 16.35 1.96
CA PHE A 327 10.19 16.73 1.35
C PHE A 327 10.35 17.02 -0.15
N ILE A 328 9.65 16.26 -1.00
CA ILE A 328 9.54 16.51 -2.44
C ILE A 328 8.85 17.86 -2.76
N THR A 329 9.24 18.51 -3.83
CA THR A 329 8.58 19.71 -4.33
C THR A 329 7.58 19.40 -5.45
N ALA A 330 6.63 20.30 -5.71
CA ALA A 330 5.75 20.17 -6.87
C ALA A 330 6.53 20.17 -8.21
N GLU A 331 7.69 20.84 -8.27
CA GLU A 331 8.60 20.79 -9.42
C GLU A 331 9.18 19.39 -9.64
N GLU A 332 9.65 18.73 -8.59
CA GLU A 332 10.17 17.37 -8.67
C GLU A 332 9.07 16.36 -9.02
N VAL A 333 7.83 16.56 -8.54
CA VAL A 333 6.67 15.76 -8.95
C VAL A 333 6.42 15.88 -10.45
N ARG A 334 6.39 17.11 -10.99
CA ARG A 334 6.23 17.35 -12.44
C ARG A 334 7.34 16.72 -13.25
N LYS A 335 8.59 16.96 -12.85
CA LYS A 335 9.78 16.38 -13.50
C LYS A 335 9.69 14.85 -13.55
N THR A 336 9.24 14.23 -12.45
CA THR A 336 9.03 12.78 -12.39
C THR A 336 7.98 12.34 -13.40
N ILE A 337 6.83 13.00 -13.46
CA ILE A 337 5.76 12.69 -14.42
C ILE A 337 6.28 12.82 -15.86
N ASP A 338 6.94 13.94 -16.19
CA ASP A 338 7.50 14.22 -17.52
C ASP A 338 8.54 13.17 -17.94
N GLU A 339 9.30 12.63 -16.98
CA GLU A 339 10.30 11.60 -17.23
C GLU A 339 9.68 10.21 -17.48
N ILE A 340 8.67 9.82 -16.71
CA ILE A 340 8.14 8.44 -16.73
C ILE A 340 6.97 8.26 -17.68
N TYR A 341 6.15 9.29 -17.92
CA TYR A 341 4.94 9.17 -18.73
C TYR A 341 5.21 8.73 -20.19
N PRO A 342 6.21 9.30 -20.91
CA PRO A 342 6.58 8.82 -22.25
C PRO A 342 7.08 7.37 -22.28
N LYS A 343 7.53 6.83 -21.13
CA LYS A 343 8.02 5.46 -20.96
C LYS A 343 6.92 4.47 -20.53
N LYS A 344 5.63 4.84 -20.65
CA LYS A 344 4.46 4.08 -20.14
C LYS A 344 4.34 4.05 -18.61
N GLY A 345 4.97 5.02 -17.93
CA GLY A 345 4.92 5.17 -16.48
C GLY A 345 3.78 6.08 -16.02
N ARG A 346 3.25 5.79 -14.83
CA ARG A 346 2.37 6.68 -14.07
C ARG A 346 3.03 7.02 -12.75
N LEU A 347 2.77 8.20 -12.21
CA LEU A 347 3.11 8.51 -10.83
C LEU A 347 1.89 8.28 -9.94
N LEU A 348 2.05 7.43 -8.93
CA LEU A 348 1.13 7.28 -7.81
C LEU A 348 1.76 7.94 -6.57
N LEU A 349 1.46 9.22 -6.36
CA LEU A 349 2.04 10.02 -5.28
C LEU A 349 1.23 9.84 -3.99
N ASN A 350 1.89 9.46 -2.91
CA ASN A 350 1.22 9.19 -1.65
C ASN A 350 1.00 10.45 -0.80
N VAL A 351 -0.18 10.54 -0.21
CA VAL A 351 -0.47 11.37 0.96
C VAL A 351 -0.60 10.51 2.22
N GLY A 352 -0.08 11.01 3.33
CA GLY A 352 -0.21 10.42 4.66
C GLY A 352 -0.93 11.39 5.58
N PRO A 353 -2.27 11.29 5.72
CA PRO A 353 -3.07 12.11 6.63
C PRO A 353 -2.77 11.81 8.11
N ASP A 354 -2.95 12.82 8.96
CA ASP A 354 -2.84 12.68 10.42
C ASP A 354 -3.98 11.85 11.03
N GLU A 355 -3.96 11.60 12.33
CA GLU A 355 -5.00 10.81 13.02
C GLU A 355 -6.43 11.35 12.86
N ASN A 356 -6.59 12.64 12.57
CA ASN A 356 -7.88 13.32 12.38
C ASN A 356 -8.31 13.35 10.91
N GLY A 357 -7.49 12.83 10.01
CA GLY A 357 -7.73 12.88 8.57
C GLY A 357 -7.36 14.22 7.94
N ASN A 358 -6.59 15.07 8.61
CA ASN A 358 -6.06 16.27 7.97
C ASN A 358 -4.84 15.90 7.12
N ILE A 359 -4.81 16.40 5.88
CA ILE A 359 -3.60 16.35 5.05
C ILE A 359 -2.59 17.38 5.61
N PRO A 360 -1.37 16.97 6.02
CA PRO A 360 -0.38 17.88 6.59
C PRO A 360 -0.05 19.03 5.65
N GLU A 361 0.22 20.21 6.22
CA GLU A 361 0.37 21.47 5.46
C GLU A 361 1.38 21.38 4.32
N TYR A 362 2.52 20.73 4.57
CA TYR A 362 3.54 20.56 3.54
C TYR A 362 3.04 19.70 2.34
N GLN A 363 2.31 18.60 2.61
CA GLN A 363 1.73 17.76 1.55
C GLN A 363 0.63 18.54 0.79
N ARG A 364 -0.20 19.28 1.53
CA ARG A 364 -1.22 20.17 0.97
C ARG A 364 -0.60 21.23 0.05
N LYS A 365 0.52 21.83 0.47
CA LYS A 365 1.25 22.81 -0.33
C LYS A 365 1.75 22.22 -1.66
N VAL A 366 2.34 21.02 -1.64
CA VAL A 366 2.77 20.33 -2.87
C VAL A 366 1.60 20.14 -3.83
N LEU A 367 0.45 19.65 -3.33
CA LEU A 367 -0.74 19.43 -4.14
C LEU A 367 -1.36 20.73 -4.66
N ALA A 368 -1.39 21.79 -3.85
CA ALA A 368 -1.87 23.11 -4.26
C ALA A 368 -0.96 23.73 -5.34
N ASP A 369 0.36 23.61 -5.18
CA ASP A 369 1.33 24.12 -6.14
C ASP A 369 1.21 23.39 -7.49
N LEU A 370 0.81 22.10 -7.52
CA LEU A 370 0.60 21.32 -8.75
C LEU A 370 -0.56 21.84 -9.61
N GLN A 371 -1.59 22.45 -9.02
CA GLN A 371 -2.76 22.98 -9.73
C GLN A 371 -2.38 23.96 -10.85
N ASN A 372 -1.33 24.75 -10.61
CA ASN A 372 -0.86 25.81 -11.50
C ASN A 372 -0.03 25.31 -12.70
N TYR A 373 0.07 23.99 -12.92
CA TYR A 373 0.95 23.43 -13.95
C TYR A 373 0.36 23.41 -15.37
N LYS A 374 -0.98 23.35 -15.51
CA LYS A 374 -1.66 23.19 -16.81
C LYS A 374 -2.51 24.40 -17.22
N THR A 375 -2.32 25.56 -16.56
CA THR A 375 -2.85 26.86 -16.99
C THR A 375 -1.88 27.62 -17.87
#